data_AF-A0A2N6T820-F1
#
_entry.id   AF-A0A2N6T820-F1
#
_cell.length_a   1.000
_cell.length_b   1.000
_cell.length_c   1.000
_cell.angle_alpha   90.00
_cell.angle_beta   90.00
_cell.angle_gamma   90.00
#
_symmetry.space_group_name_H-M   'P 1'
#
loop_
_entity.id
_entity.type
_entity.pdbx_description
1 polymer ?
#
loop_
_entity_poly.entity_id
_entity_poly.type
_entity_poly.pdbx_seq_one_letter_code
_entity_poly.pdbx_strand_id
1 'polypeptide(L)'
;MPEPVVVTSTQWVDPDSGAVVESAEVAEPGGEAEAPADTAEDAPVVVDSNGDLLVTGNVEAWSTEQARKGRPAPNDEDPDNVYYVLVFDSPVNITANKAGSQVAQESPFARLGSVEHRDFGTSDNTNGWDEYVGKRVRLRVPPNQFSYRSDASLPIGSQLMLNNNAEMGIEVLN
;
A
#
# COMPACT_ATOMS: atom_id res chain seq x y z
N MET A 1 -18.24 -14.31 -25.29
CA MET A 1 -17.77 -13.59 -24.08
C MET A 1 -16.84 -14.56 -23.37
N PRO A 2 -15.55 -14.26 -23.21
CA PRO A 2 -14.61 -15.16 -22.54
C PRO A 2 -14.79 -15.08 -21.01
N GLU A 3 -14.71 -16.23 -20.37
CA GLU A 3 -14.98 -16.48 -18.94
C GLU A 3 -13.77 -16.09 -18.08
N PRO A 4 -13.95 -15.58 -16.84
CA PRO A 4 -12.82 -15.31 -15.94
C PRO A 4 -12.31 -16.63 -15.34
N VAL A 5 -11.04 -16.93 -15.59
CA VAL A 5 -10.34 -18.08 -15.00
C VAL A 5 -10.01 -17.75 -13.54
N VAL A 6 -10.74 -18.35 -12.61
CA VAL A 6 -10.45 -18.23 -11.17
C VAL A 6 -9.25 -19.11 -10.85
N VAL A 7 -8.10 -18.49 -10.56
CA VAL A 7 -6.91 -19.19 -10.08
C VAL A 7 -7.12 -19.53 -8.60
N THR A 8 -7.59 -20.75 -8.34
CA THR A 8 -7.69 -21.30 -6.99
C THR A 8 -6.31 -21.61 -6.43
N SER A 9 -6.00 -21.05 -5.26
CA SER A 9 -4.96 -21.45 -4.30
C SER A 9 -4.03 -22.59 -4.72
N THR A 10 -2.78 -22.27 -5.05
CA THR A 10 -1.72 -23.28 -5.11
C THR A 10 -1.36 -23.68 -3.68
N GLN A 11 -1.97 -24.79 -3.26
CA GLN A 11 -1.55 -25.70 -2.21
C GLN A 11 -0.03 -25.84 -2.17
N TRP A 12 0.56 -25.64 -0.99
CA TRP A 12 1.95 -26.00 -0.71
C TRP A 12 2.11 -27.51 -0.90
N VAL A 13 3.02 -27.90 -1.79
CA VAL A 13 3.42 -29.30 -1.96
C VAL A 13 4.72 -29.48 -1.20
N ASP A 14 4.66 -30.11 -0.03
CA ASP A 14 5.82 -30.65 0.67
C ASP A 14 6.43 -31.80 -0.15
N PRO A 15 7.72 -31.77 -0.52
CA PRO A 15 8.38 -32.88 -1.17
C PRO A 15 9.44 -33.47 -0.24
N ASP A 16 9.08 -34.41 0.65
CA ASP A 16 9.95 -35.54 0.96
C ASP A 16 9.27 -36.67 1.77
N SER A 17 9.46 -37.91 1.29
CA SER A 17 9.48 -39.19 2.02
C SER A 17 8.22 -39.73 2.73
N GLY A 18 7.38 -40.42 1.95
CA GLY A 18 7.19 -41.88 2.06
C GLY A 18 6.45 -42.48 3.27
N ALA A 19 5.16 -42.81 3.10
CA ALA A 19 4.53 -44.10 3.45
C ALA A 19 3.02 -44.10 3.11
N VAL A 20 2.49 -45.29 2.85
CA VAL A 20 1.22 -45.68 2.23
C VAL A 20 -0.01 -45.74 3.18
N VAL A 21 -1.19 -45.94 2.58
CA VAL A 21 -2.53 -46.42 3.06
C VAL A 21 -3.58 -45.34 3.40
N GLU A 22 -4.89 -45.43 3.11
CA GLU A 22 -5.82 -46.19 2.23
C GLU A 22 -7.25 -45.62 2.53
N SER A 23 -8.20 -45.65 1.57
CA SER A 23 -9.69 -45.60 1.75
C SER A 23 -10.34 -44.30 2.30
N ALA A 24 -11.51 -43.79 1.88
CA ALA A 24 -12.56 -44.24 0.97
C ALA A 24 -13.48 -43.05 0.56
N GLU A 25 -13.87 -43.05 -0.72
CA GLU A 25 -15.19 -42.83 -1.35
C GLU A 25 -16.31 -41.93 -0.74
N VAL A 26 -17.00 -41.21 -1.67
CA VAL A 26 -18.43 -40.79 -1.73
C VAL A 26 -18.84 -39.38 -1.23
N ALA A 27 -19.20 -38.51 -2.20
CA ALA A 27 -20.53 -37.85 -2.38
C ALA A 27 -20.45 -36.36 -2.76
N GLU A 28 -20.79 -36.06 -4.02
CA GLU A 28 -21.67 -34.91 -4.34
C GLU A 28 -23.13 -35.45 -4.30
N PRO A 29 -24.21 -34.66 -4.07
CA PRO A 29 -24.41 -33.33 -4.66
C PRO A 29 -25.23 -32.30 -3.86
N GLY A 30 -25.20 -31.05 -4.33
CA GLY A 30 -26.35 -30.13 -4.30
C GLY A 30 -26.52 -29.24 -3.07
N GLY A 31 -26.53 -27.93 -3.29
CA GLY A 31 -26.97 -26.95 -2.30
C GLY A 31 -26.60 -25.53 -2.71
N GLU A 32 -27.61 -24.81 -3.20
CA GLU A 32 -27.61 -23.40 -3.58
C GLU A 32 -26.67 -22.47 -2.78
N ALA A 33 -25.97 -21.64 -3.55
CA ALA A 33 -25.71 -20.22 -3.34
C ALA A 33 -26.03 -19.62 -1.95
N GLU A 34 -24.97 -19.28 -1.22
CA GLU A 34 -24.85 -17.97 -0.58
C GLU A 34 -23.47 -17.41 -0.93
N ALA A 35 -23.45 -16.42 -1.81
CA ALA A 35 -22.28 -15.57 -1.99
C ALA A 35 -22.10 -14.75 -0.69
N PRO A 36 -20.90 -14.64 -0.11
CA PRO A 36 -20.60 -13.46 0.68
C PRO A 36 -20.38 -12.31 -0.29
N ALA A 37 -21.46 -11.68 -0.73
CA ALA A 37 -21.44 -10.25 -0.97
C ALA A 37 -21.20 -9.57 0.39
N ASP A 38 -20.53 -8.42 0.40
CA ASP A 38 -20.38 -7.53 1.55
C ASP A 38 -19.18 -7.81 2.50
N THR A 39 -17.94 -7.72 2.00
CA THR A 39 -16.75 -7.38 2.84
C THR A 39 -15.64 -6.66 2.07
N ALA A 40 -15.78 -6.44 0.76
CA ALA A 40 -14.72 -5.79 -0.04
C ALA A 40 -14.77 -4.25 0.00
N GLU A 41 -15.86 -3.64 0.50
CA GLU A 41 -16.03 -2.17 0.45
C GLU A 41 -15.23 -1.42 1.53
N ASP A 42 -14.78 -2.09 2.59
CA ASP A 42 -14.00 -1.47 3.68
C ASP A 42 -12.55 -1.96 3.74
N ALA A 43 -12.03 -2.55 2.66
CA ALA A 43 -10.61 -2.88 2.61
C ALA A 43 -9.79 -1.59 2.33
N PRO A 44 -8.72 -1.31 3.10
CA PRO A 44 -7.87 -0.14 2.90
C PRO A 44 -7.17 -0.12 1.52
N VAL A 45 -7.06 -1.27 0.84
CA VAL A 45 -6.59 -1.37 -0.54
C VAL A 45 -7.43 -2.38 -1.31
N VAL A 46 -7.92 -2.00 -2.48
CA VAL A 46 -8.55 -2.90 -3.46
C VAL A 46 -8.03 -2.61 -4.87
N VAL A 47 -8.07 -3.59 -5.76
CA VAL A 47 -7.74 -3.40 -7.18
C VAL A 47 -9.04 -3.33 -7.97
N ASP A 48 -9.24 -2.25 -8.73
CA ASP A 48 -10.43 -2.10 -9.58
C ASP A 48 -10.29 -2.91 -10.89
N SER A 49 -11.41 -3.07 -11.61
CA SER A 49 -11.47 -3.72 -12.92
C SER A 49 -10.48 -3.19 -13.97
N ASN A 50 -9.98 -1.95 -13.84
CA ASN A 50 -8.96 -1.37 -14.71
C ASN A 50 -7.51 -1.68 -14.25
N GLY A 51 -7.35 -2.38 -13.13
CA GLY A 51 -6.04 -2.67 -12.53
C GLY A 51 -5.47 -1.52 -11.70
N ASP A 52 -6.24 -0.46 -11.43
CA ASP A 52 -5.83 0.62 -10.53
C ASP A 52 -5.96 0.18 -9.07
N LEU A 53 -5.04 0.65 -8.24
CA LEU A 53 -5.07 0.48 -6.80
C LEU A 53 -5.98 1.57 -6.20
N LEU A 54 -7.12 1.17 -5.64
CA LEU A 54 -7.93 2.03 -4.79
C LEU A 54 -7.40 1.92 -3.36
N VAL A 55 -6.82 2.99 -2.85
CA VAL A 55 -6.18 3.04 -1.54
C VAL A 55 -6.89 4.05 -0.66
N THR A 56 -7.38 3.60 0.49
CA THR A 56 -8.16 4.41 1.43
C THR A 56 -7.36 4.68 2.69
N GLY A 57 -7.41 5.90 3.20
CA GLY A 57 -6.75 6.27 4.45
C GLY A 57 -6.98 7.73 4.84
N ASN A 58 -6.33 8.14 5.91
CA ASN A 58 -6.33 9.54 6.37
C ASN A 58 -5.06 10.23 5.90
N VAL A 59 -5.19 11.43 5.34
CA VAL A 59 -4.01 12.23 5.01
C VAL A 59 -3.54 12.94 6.27
N GLU A 60 -2.28 12.71 6.64
CA GLU A 60 -1.63 13.35 7.77
C GLU A 60 -0.37 14.11 7.32
N ALA A 61 -0.06 15.18 8.05
CA ALA A 61 1.21 15.88 7.95
C ALA A 61 2.08 15.50 9.16
N TRP A 62 3.21 14.85 8.91
CA TRP A 62 4.15 14.44 9.94
C TRP A 62 5.39 15.33 9.92
N SER A 63 5.81 15.78 11.09
CA SER A 63 7.15 16.33 11.31
C SER A 63 8.22 15.24 11.21
N THR A 64 9.49 15.64 11.04
CA THR A 64 10.66 14.75 11.10
C THR A 64 10.67 13.84 12.33
N GLU A 65 10.27 14.36 13.50
CA GLU A 65 10.21 13.58 14.75
C GLU A 65 9.14 12.48 14.73
N GLN A 66 7.92 12.81 14.27
CA GLN A 66 6.82 11.86 14.15
C GLN A 66 7.14 10.78 13.11
N ALA A 67 7.64 11.22 11.96
CA ALA A 67 8.15 10.39 10.89
C ALA A 67 9.17 9.34 11.38
N ARG A 68 10.00 9.71 12.36
CA ARG A 68 11.05 8.85 12.92
C ARG A 68 10.60 7.92 14.02
N LYS A 69 9.40 8.09 14.55
CA LYS A 69 8.88 7.30 15.69
C LYS A 69 9.89 7.27 16.85
N GLY A 70 10.55 8.40 17.12
CA GLY A 70 11.56 8.53 18.19
C GLY A 70 12.98 8.04 17.86
N ARG A 71 13.27 7.63 16.62
CA ARG A 71 14.65 7.32 16.18
C ARG A 71 15.49 8.60 16.05
N PRO A 72 16.82 8.55 16.24
CA PRO A 72 17.71 9.69 15.99
C PRO A 72 17.73 10.10 14.52
N ALA A 73 18.17 11.33 14.24
CA ALA A 73 18.13 11.92 12.91
C ALA A 73 19.16 11.25 12.04
N PRO A 74 18.76 10.57 10.97
CA PRO A 74 19.75 10.31 9.95
C PRO A 74 20.16 11.66 9.35
N ASN A 75 21.46 11.88 9.18
CA ASN A 75 22.01 13.01 8.41
C ASN A 75 21.64 14.43 8.87
N ASP A 76 21.43 14.66 10.18
CA ASP A 76 21.08 15.99 10.71
C ASP A 76 19.82 16.58 10.05
N GLU A 77 18.83 15.72 9.80
CA GLU A 77 17.62 16.10 9.11
C GLU A 77 16.85 17.22 9.82
N ASP A 78 16.47 18.24 9.05
CA ASP A 78 15.84 19.44 9.58
C ASP A 78 14.51 19.10 10.29
N PRO A 79 14.32 19.55 11.54
CA PRO A 79 13.10 19.25 12.30
C PRO A 79 11.84 19.89 11.69
N ASP A 80 11.99 20.95 10.89
CA ASP A 80 10.89 21.66 10.24
C ASP A 80 10.44 21.00 8.93
N ASN A 81 11.01 19.85 8.54
CA ASN A 81 10.48 19.10 7.40
C ASN A 81 9.07 18.59 7.68
N VAL A 82 8.25 18.64 6.62
CA VAL A 82 6.88 18.15 6.65
C VAL A 82 6.73 17.02 5.64
N TYR A 83 6.18 15.90 6.08
CA TYR A 83 5.91 14.74 5.26
C TYR A 83 4.40 14.51 5.18
N TYR A 84 3.84 14.61 3.99
CA TYR A 84 2.44 14.27 3.76
C TYR A 84 2.34 12.77 3.52
N VAL A 85 1.53 12.10 4.33
CA VAL A 85 1.36 10.65 4.30
C VAL A 85 -0.11 10.27 4.25
N LEU A 86 -0.44 9.20 3.54
CA LEU A 86 -1.73 8.52 3.62
C LEU A 86 -1.58 7.39 4.63
N VAL A 87 -2.17 7.55 5.81
CA VAL A 87 -2.18 6.54 6.87
C VAL A 87 -3.36 5.62 6.65
N PHE A 88 -3.08 4.33 6.51
CA PHE A 88 -4.11 3.31 6.32
C PHE A 88 -4.73 2.93 7.66
N ASP A 89 -5.99 2.48 7.66
CA ASP A 89 -6.66 2.00 8.89
C ASP A 89 -5.99 0.74 9.48
N SER A 90 -5.30 -0.01 8.64
CA SER A 90 -4.49 -1.16 9.02
C SER A 90 -3.34 -1.31 8.03
N PRO A 91 -2.20 -1.91 8.43
CA PRO A 91 -1.11 -2.21 7.50
C PRO A 91 -1.59 -3.04 6.31
N VAL A 92 -1.15 -2.69 5.12
CA VAL A 92 -1.56 -3.31 3.86
C VAL A 92 -0.37 -3.82 3.08
N ASN A 93 -0.53 -4.95 2.40
CA ASN A 93 0.49 -5.48 1.53
C ASN A 93 0.33 -4.88 0.12
N ILE A 94 1.26 -4.02 -0.28
CA ILE A 94 1.23 -3.36 -1.60
C ILE A 94 2.42 -3.82 -2.42
N THR A 95 2.15 -4.27 -3.65
CA THR A 95 3.17 -4.57 -4.65
C THR A 95 3.58 -3.29 -5.36
N ALA A 96 4.84 -2.89 -5.21
CA ALA A 96 5.36 -1.66 -5.81
C ALA A 96 6.80 -1.85 -6.32
N ASN A 97 7.28 -0.90 -7.14
CA ASN A 97 8.65 -0.97 -7.67
C ASN A 97 9.68 -0.72 -6.56
N LYS A 98 10.63 -1.64 -6.40
CA LYS A 98 11.79 -1.51 -5.52
C LYS A 98 13.04 -1.85 -6.33
N ALA A 99 13.89 -0.84 -6.55
CA ALA A 99 15.13 -0.99 -7.31
C ALA A 99 14.96 -1.72 -8.67
N GLY A 100 13.89 -1.41 -9.41
CA GLY A 100 13.63 -2.00 -10.73
C GLY A 100 12.89 -3.34 -10.72
N SER A 101 12.62 -3.92 -9.54
CA SER A 101 11.80 -5.14 -9.40
C SER A 101 10.48 -4.85 -8.70
N GLN A 102 9.44 -5.63 -8.93
CA GLN A 102 8.22 -5.54 -8.15
C GLN A 102 8.36 -6.34 -6.85
N VAL A 103 8.05 -5.72 -5.72
CA VAL A 103 8.11 -6.35 -4.40
C VAL A 103 6.81 -6.05 -3.66
N ALA A 104 6.21 -7.09 -3.07
CA ALA A 104 5.10 -6.97 -2.15
C ALA A 104 5.65 -6.77 -0.73
N GLN A 105 5.26 -5.69 -0.06
CA GLN A 105 5.68 -5.40 1.31
C GLN A 105 4.48 -4.85 2.08
N GLU A 106 4.39 -5.21 3.36
CA GLU A 106 3.43 -4.60 4.26
C GLU A 106 3.85 -3.16 4.58
N SER A 107 2.90 -2.24 4.45
CA SER A 107 3.08 -0.81 4.69
C SER A 107 1.90 -0.26 5.51
N PRO A 108 2.15 0.44 6.62
CA PRO A 108 1.09 1.11 7.40
C PRO A 108 0.67 2.47 6.84
N PHE A 109 1.45 3.04 5.92
CA PHE A 109 1.14 4.30 5.25
C PHE A 109 1.88 4.36 3.89
N ALA A 110 1.46 5.30 3.04
CA ALA A 110 2.20 5.73 1.86
C ALA A 110 2.63 7.19 2.00
N ARG A 111 3.88 7.52 1.62
CA ARG A 111 4.29 8.92 1.48
C ARG A 111 3.74 9.50 0.18
N LEU A 112 3.09 10.65 0.30
CA LEU A 112 2.41 11.34 -0.80
C LEU A 112 3.22 12.52 -1.32
N GLY A 113 3.88 13.24 -0.41
CA GLY A 113 4.64 14.44 -0.70
C GLY A 113 5.46 14.90 0.50
N SER A 114 6.14 16.03 0.35
CA SER A 114 6.87 16.65 1.46
C SER A 114 7.40 18.04 1.17
N VAL A 115 7.67 18.79 2.24
CA VAL A 115 8.55 19.95 2.26
C VAL A 115 9.82 19.56 2.99
N GLU A 116 10.97 19.60 2.29
CA GLU A 116 12.27 19.25 2.86
C GLU A 116 13.20 20.47 2.83
N HIS A 117 13.65 20.91 4.00
CA HIS A 117 14.66 21.93 4.22
C HIS A 117 16.04 21.28 4.27
N ARG A 118 16.98 21.82 3.49
CA ARG A 118 18.39 21.39 3.44
C ARG A 118 19.28 22.63 3.41
N ASP A 119 20.57 22.47 3.69
CA ASP A 119 21.55 23.57 3.66
C ASP A 119 21.56 24.37 2.34
N PHE A 120 21.20 23.73 1.23
CA PHE A 120 21.21 24.32 -0.10
C PHE A 120 19.84 24.84 -0.57
N GLY A 121 18.82 24.81 0.29
CA GLY A 121 17.47 25.33 0.02
C GLY A 121 16.35 24.35 0.38
N THR A 122 15.12 24.79 0.11
CA THR A 122 13.89 24.03 0.37
C THR A 122 13.40 23.33 -0.90
N SER A 123 13.14 22.03 -0.80
CA SER A 123 12.45 21.26 -1.84
C SER A 123 10.99 21.09 -1.44
N ASP A 124 10.10 21.78 -2.16
CA ASP A 124 8.66 21.60 -2.02
C ASP A 124 8.17 20.57 -3.04
N ASN A 125 7.62 19.47 -2.52
CA ASN A 125 6.92 18.44 -3.25
C ASN A 125 5.56 18.22 -2.57
N THR A 126 4.91 19.31 -2.16
CA THR A 126 3.62 19.26 -1.47
C THR A 126 2.53 18.74 -2.40
N ASN A 127 2.58 19.09 -3.70
CA ASN A 127 1.68 18.58 -4.73
C ASN A 127 0.17 18.71 -4.39
N GLY A 128 -0.21 19.71 -3.57
CA GLY A 128 -1.58 19.95 -3.12
C GLY A 128 -2.06 19.04 -1.97
N TRP A 129 -1.19 18.21 -1.39
CA TRP A 129 -1.58 17.31 -0.29
C TRP A 129 -1.93 18.05 1.00
N ASP A 130 -1.49 19.30 1.17
CA ASP A 130 -1.83 20.15 2.31
C ASP A 130 -3.34 20.40 2.44
N GLU A 131 -4.06 20.48 1.32
CA GLU A 131 -5.52 20.69 1.30
C GLU A 131 -6.31 19.48 1.82
N TYR A 132 -5.68 18.31 1.89
CA TYR A 132 -6.31 17.05 2.31
C TYR A 132 -5.95 16.64 3.72
N VAL A 133 -5.02 17.34 4.39
CA VAL A 133 -4.60 17.01 5.76
C VAL A 133 -5.80 16.98 6.71
N GLY A 134 -5.91 15.91 7.48
CA GLY A 134 -7.01 15.64 8.40
C GLY A 134 -8.27 15.07 7.74
N LYS A 135 -8.29 14.90 6.42
CA LYS A 135 -9.41 14.28 5.70
C LYS A 135 -9.12 12.81 5.43
N ARG A 136 -10.20 12.03 5.40
CA ARG A 136 -10.20 10.67 4.88
C ARG A 136 -10.36 10.73 3.37
N VAL A 137 -9.51 10.03 2.63
CA VAL A 137 -9.52 10.03 1.17
C VAL A 137 -9.41 8.62 0.62
N ARG A 138 -9.97 8.41 -0.58
CA ARG A 138 -9.73 7.26 -1.43
C ARG A 138 -8.96 7.72 -2.65
N LEU A 139 -7.76 7.18 -2.82
CA LEU A 139 -6.90 7.42 -3.97
C LEU A 139 -7.11 6.31 -5.00
N ARG A 140 -7.30 6.66 -6.26
CA ARG A 140 -7.26 5.73 -7.39
C ARG A 140 -5.92 5.88 -8.09
N VAL A 141 -5.00 4.97 -7.79
CA VAL A 141 -3.60 5.05 -8.19
C VAL A 141 -3.31 4.06 -9.32
N PRO A 142 -2.81 4.52 -10.48
CA PRO A 142 -2.42 3.64 -11.57
C PRO A 142 -1.34 2.63 -11.16
N PRO A 143 -1.27 1.47 -11.82
CA PRO A 143 -0.19 0.53 -11.58
C PRO A 143 1.18 1.18 -11.80
N ASN A 144 2.16 0.77 -10.98
CA ASN A 144 3.54 1.29 -11.00
C ASN A 144 3.72 2.77 -10.60
N GLN A 145 2.69 3.43 -10.07
CA GLN A 145 2.84 4.78 -9.50
C GLN A 145 3.32 4.79 -8.05
N PHE A 146 3.29 3.62 -7.40
CA PHE A 146 3.97 3.42 -6.13
C PHE A 146 5.35 2.81 -6.32
N SER A 147 6.29 3.26 -5.48
CA SER A 147 7.63 2.69 -5.36
C SER A 147 8.05 2.58 -3.90
N TYR A 148 8.87 1.58 -3.60
CA TYR A 148 9.56 1.47 -2.31
C TYR A 148 10.89 2.22 -2.38
N ARG A 149 11.09 3.16 -1.46
CA ARG A 149 12.40 3.76 -1.22
C ARG A 149 13.35 2.67 -0.72
N SER A 150 14.52 2.58 -1.35
CA SER A 150 15.62 1.70 -0.90
C SER A 150 16.43 2.31 0.24
N ASP A 151 16.33 3.63 0.46
CA ASP A 151 17.16 4.33 1.42
C ASP A 151 16.58 4.24 2.84
N ALA A 152 17.26 3.47 3.70
CA ALA A 152 16.90 3.33 5.11
C ALA A 152 17.42 4.50 5.98
N SER A 153 18.22 5.40 5.41
CA SER A 153 18.82 6.57 6.07
C SER A 153 17.89 7.78 6.02
N LEU A 154 16.60 7.56 5.85
CA LEU A 154 15.56 8.58 5.81
C LEU A 154 14.67 8.43 7.04
N PRO A 155 13.98 9.51 7.46
CA PRO A 155 13.32 9.54 8.76
C PRO A 155 12.26 8.45 8.85
N ILE A 156 11.65 8.18 7.71
CA ILE A 156 10.55 7.25 7.57
C ILE A 156 11.02 5.89 6.95
N GLY A 157 12.30 5.71 6.56
CA GLY A 157 12.89 4.43 6.13
C GLY A 157 12.45 3.88 4.75
N SER A 158 12.42 2.54 4.58
CA SER A 158 12.01 1.85 3.34
C SER A 158 10.50 1.88 3.10
N GLN A 159 10.01 3.03 2.64
CA GLN A 159 8.58 3.31 2.55
C GLN A 159 8.02 3.14 1.16
N LEU A 160 6.73 2.83 1.13
CA LEU A 160 5.88 3.07 -0.01
C LEU A 160 5.76 4.58 -0.27
N MET A 161 6.07 5.01 -1.48
CA MET A 161 6.03 6.40 -1.91
C MET A 161 5.27 6.50 -3.22
N LEU A 162 4.35 7.45 -3.29
CA LEU A 162 3.70 7.84 -4.53
C LEU A 162 4.68 8.67 -5.37
N ASN A 163 4.79 8.37 -6.65
CA ASN A 163 5.60 9.16 -7.56
C ASN A 163 5.05 10.59 -7.66
N ASN A 164 5.92 11.60 -7.64
CA ASN A 164 5.50 13.01 -7.61
C ASN A 164 4.62 13.45 -8.80
N ASN A 165 4.71 12.75 -9.94
CA ASN A 165 3.95 13.05 -11.15
C ASN A 165 2.86 12.00 -11.43
N ALA A 166 2.42 11.27 -10.41
CA ALA A 166 1.35 10.31 -10.58
C ALA A 166 0.08 11.05 -11.00
N GLU A 167 -0.55 10.61 -12.09
CA GLU A 167 -1.90 11.02 -12.44
C GLU A 167 -2.86 10.07 -11.72
N MET A 168 -3.44 10.51 -10.60
CA MET A 168 -4.36 9.72 -9.79
C MET A 168 -5.71 10.41 -9.61
N GLY A 169 -6.75 9.62 -9.39
CA GLY A 169 -8.03 10.12 -8.88
C GLY A 169 -7.96 10.29 -7.37
N ILE A 170 -8.58 11.34 -6.83
CA ILE A 170 -8.76 11.53 -5.39
C ILE A 170 -10.22 11.79 -5.08
N GLU A 171 -10.74 11.10 -4.08
CA GLU A 171 -12.10 11.26 -3.56
C GLU A 171 -12.02 11.49 -2.06
N VAL A 172 -12.64 12.56 -1.57
CA VAL A 172 -12.75 12.83 -0.13
C VAL A 172 -13.95 12.08 0.42
N LEU A 173 -13.72 11.23 1.41
CA LEU A 173 -14.76 10.48 2.11
C LEU A 173 -15.24 11.31 3.31
N ASN A 174 -16.56 11.47 3.43
CA ASN A 174 -17.20 12.18 4.56
C ASN A 174 -17.67 11.20 5.63
#